data_AF-A0A091AW76-F1
#
_entry.id   AF-A0A091AW76-F1
#
_cell.length_a   1.000
_cell.length_b   1.000
_cell.length_c   1.000
_cell.angle_alpha   90.00
_cell.angle_beta   90.00
_cell.angle_gamma   90.00
#
_symmetry.space_group_name_H-M   'P 1'
#
loop_
_entity.id
_entity.type
_entity.pdbx_description
1 polymer ?
#
loop_
_entity_poly.entity_id
_entity_poly.type
_entity_poly.pdbx_seq_one_letter_code
_entity_poly.pdbx_strand_id
1 'polypeptide(L)'
;MADVRSHEAPLPIAEAFARLPLESPDASAWPLLSARLAKQQRKPRWQVAAAAAVLIGLGWMLFPRGEAPTQIAGTDTSASGTSSTPDLAGLMAESARLERLVAAASDDGASSANTAALGLALEDSLRSLDSELAVASDPAAQLALWQQRVEVLRDVASLETSRHYLASQGQSLDVALVAAY
;
A
#
# COMPACT_ATOMS: atom_id res chain seq x y z
N MET A 1 40.69 30.26 17.32
CA MET A 1 39.60 29.32 17.64
C MET A 1 38.67 29.28 16.45
N ALA A 2 38.78 28.24 15.63
CA ALA A 2 37.85 27.94 14.54
C ALA A 2 37.54 26.45 14.66
N ASP A 3 36.28 26.14 14.95
CA ASP A 3 35.74 24.79 15.01
C ASP A 3 35.70 24.20 13.60
N VAL A 4 36.48 23.14 13.38
CA VAL A 4 36.41 22.33 12.16
C VAL A 4 35.37 21.25 12.41
N ARG A 5 34.10 21.56 12.11
CA ARG A 5 33.06 20.53 11.94
C ARG A 5 33.15 20.01 10.51
N SER A 6 34.08 19.08 10.29
CA SER A 6 34.11 18.27 9.07
C SER A 6 32.78 17.50 8.99
N HIS A 7 31.93 17.82 8.01
CA HIS A 7 30.86 16.93 7.59
C HIS A 7 31.53 15.72 6.91
N GLU A 8 31.63 14.59 7.62
CA GLU A 8 31.97 13.32 6.99
C GLU A 8 30.88 13.00 5.95
N ALA A 9 31.31 12.76 4.72
CA ALA A 9 30.45 12.27 3.66
C ALA A 9 29.80 10.94 4.10
N PRO A 10 28.53 10.68 3.72
CA PRO A 10 27.86 9.44 4.08
C PRO A 10 28.63 8.26 3.49
N LEU A 11 29.27 7.47 4.35
CA LEU A 11 29.94 6.24 3.94
C LEU A 11 28.90 5.30 3.30
N PRO A 12 29.19 4.73 2.11
CA PRO A 12 28.30 3.77 1.49
C PRO A 12 28.13 2.57 2.44
N ILE A 13 26.89 2.12 2.59
CA ILE A 13 26.47 1.06 3.53
C ILE A 13 27.37 -0.19 3.42
N ALA A 14 27.79 -0.55 2.20
CA ALA A 14 28.69 -1.67 1.95
C ALA A 14 30.04 -1.56 2.69
N GLU A 15 30.58 -0.35 2.80
CA GLU A 15 31.87 -0.08 3.44
C GLU A 15 31.76 -0.02 4.97
N ALA A 16 30.59 0.38 5.48
CA ALA A 16 30.27 0.23 6.90
C ALA A 16 30.18 -1.25 7.31
N PHE A 17 29.55 -2.09 6.49
CA PHE A 17 29.50 -3.55 6.72
C PHE A 17 30.88 -4.21 6.64
N ALA A 18 31.75 -3.76 5.74
CA ALA A 18 33.10 -4.29 5.60
C ALA A 18 34.01 -3.99 6.83
N ARG A 19 33.68 -2.98 7.63
CA ARG A 19 34.42 -2.61 8.86
C ARG A 19 33.94 -3.29 10.13
N LEU A 20 32.85 -4.07 10.08
CA LEU A 20 32.38 -4.77 11.27
C LEU A 20 33.38 -5.87 11.69
N PRO A 21 33.74 -5.96 12.97
CA PRO A 21 34.54 -7.08 13.46
C PRO A 21 33.76 -8.38 13.24
N LEU A 22 34.47 -9.43 12.81
CA LEU A 22 33.93 -10.79 12.58
C LEU A 22 33.61 -11.52 13.90
N GLU A 23 33.16 -10.79 14.91
CA GLU A 23 32.86 -11.32 16.24
C GLU A 23 31.53 -12.09 16.16
N SER A 24 31.63 -13.37 15.82
CA SER A 24 30.49 -14.28 15.83
C SER A 24 30.15 -14.60 17.29
N PRO A 25 28.89 -14.43 17.75
CA PRO A 25 28.50 -14.78 19.10
C PRO A 25 28.68 -16.29 19.34
N ASP A 26 29.09 -16.67 20.57
CA ASP A 26 29.31 -18.08 20.96
C ASP A 26 28.09 -18.97 20.76
N ALA A 27 26.88 -18.38 20.72
CA ALA A 27 25.64 -19.07 20.44
C ALA A 27 24.78 -18.31 19.42
N SER A 28 24.37 -19.01 18.37
CA SER A 28 23.39 -18.50 17.41
C SER A 28 22.04 -18.25 18.11
N ALA A 29 21.51 -17.03 18.02
CA ALA A 29 20.16 -16.68 18.50
C ALA A 29 19.03 -17.21 17.58
N TRP A 30 19.40 -17.70 16.39
CA TRP A 30 18.46 -18.18 15.36
C TRP A 30 17.50 -19.30 15.83
N PRO A 31 17.92 -20.33 16.59
CA PRO A 31 17.03 -21.39 17.03
C PRO A 31 15.93 -20.91 18.01
N LEU A 32 16.25 -19.91 18.85
CA LEU A 32 15.27 -19.29 19.75
C LEU A 32 14.24 -18.49 18.95
N LEU A 33 14.69 -17.77 17.92
CA LEU A 33 13.84 -16.98 17.04
C LEU A 33 12.92 -17.86 16.20
N SER A 34 13.45 -18.92 15.60
CA SER A 34 12.69 -19.85 14.75
C SER A 34 11.64 -20.63 15.57
N ALA A 35 11.98 -21.04 16.80
CA ALA A 35 11.02 -21.66 17.70
C ALA A 35 9.86 -20.73 18.07
N ARG A 36 10.13 -19.42 18.21
CA ARG A 36 9.09 -18.41 18.50
C ARG A 36 8.18 -18.20 17.31
N LEU A 37 8.74 -18.08 16.11
CA LEU A 37 7.98 -17.92 14.86
C LEU A 37 7.12 -19.15 14.55
N ALA A 38 7.66 -20.37 14.73
CA ALA A 38 6.92 -21.61 14.53
C ALA A 38 5.70 -21.75 15.47
N LYS A 39 5.76 -21.20 16.69
CA LYS A 39 4.62 -21.15 17.61
C LYS A 39 3.53 -20.16 17.17
N GLN A 40 3.90 -19.09 16.47
CA GLN A 40 2.97 -18.04 16.07
C GLN A 40 2.17 -18.42 14.81
N GLN A 41 2.70 -19.31 13.96
CA GLN A 41 2.06 -19.75 12.71
C GLN A 41 0.94 -20.80 12.87
N ARG A 42 0.67 -21.31 14.07
CA ARG A 42 -0.30 -22.40 14.30
C ARG A 42 -1.59 -21.92 14.97
N LYS A 43 -2.23 -20.89 14.42
CA LYS A 43 -3.63 -20.61 14.75
C LYS A 43 -4.51 -20.88 13.53
N PRO A 44 -5.21 -22.03 13.47
CA PRO A 44 -6.16 -22.30 12.41
C PRO A 44 -7.35 -21.35 12.56
N ARG A 45 -7.39 -20.30 11.73
CA ARG A 45 -8.48 -19.32 11.65
C ARG A 45 -9.67 -19.88 10.87
N TRP A 46 -10.19 -21.05 11.26
CA TRP A 46 -11.41 -21.62 10.66
C TRP A 46 -12.70 -21.15 11.34
N GLN A 47 -12.60 -20.27 12.34
CA GLN A 47 -13.75 -19.79 13.12
C GLN A 47 -14.23 -18.38 12.73
N VAL A 48 -13.61 -17.72 11.74
CA VAL A 48 -14.10 -16.40 11.25
C VAL A 48 -15.02 -16.52 10.03
N ALA A 49 -15.17 -17.72 9.46
CA ALA A 49 -15.99 -17.94 8.27
C ALA A 49 -17.52 -17.90 8.49
N ALA A 50 -18.01 -17.67 9.71
CA ALA A 50 -19.45 -17.74 10.02
C ALA A 50 -20.13 -16.40 10.37
N ALA A 51 -19.42 -15.29 10.51
CA ALA A 51 -20.02 -14.01 10.94
C ALA A 51 -19.81 -12.81 9.99
N ALA A 52 -19.08 -12.99 8.87
CA ALA A 52 -18.78 -11.89 7.93
C ALA A 52 -19.71 -11.83 6.70
N ALA A 53 -20.77 -12.63 6.63
CA ALA A 53 -21.74 -12.58 5.52
C ALA A 53 -22.80 -11.47 5.67
N VAL A 54 -22.89 -10.79 6.83
CA VAL A 54 -23.93 -9.78 7.08
C VAL A 54 -23.43 -8.33 6.96
N LEU A 55 -22.12 -8.07 7.04
CA LEU A 55 -21.61 -6.69 7.08
C LEU A 55 -21.11 -6.13 5.74
N ILE A 56 -20.99 -6.95 4.68
CA ILE A 56 -20.60 -6.45 3.35
C ILE A 56 -21.80 -5.78 2.62
N GLY A 57 -23.04 -6.07 3.04
CA GLY A 57 -24.24 -5.45 2.45
C GLY A 57 -24.51 -4.01 2.93
N LEU A 58 -24.05 -3.62 4.12
CA LEU A 58 -24.47 -2.36 4.73
C LEU A 58 -23.51 -1.18 4.46
N GLY A 59 -22.24 -1.44 4.13
CA GLY A 59 -21.26 -0.39 3.84
C GLY A 59 -21.50 0.31 2.50
N TRP A 60 -22.16 -0.35 1.55
CA TRP A 60 -22.53 0.22 0.25
C TRP A 60 -23.81 1.06 0.28
N MET A 61 -24.58 1.03 1.37
CA MET A 61 -25.89 1.68 1.47
C MET A 61 -25.85 3.03 2.22
N LEU A 62 -24.73 3.37 2.86
CA LEU A 62 -24.61 4.55 3.74
C LEU A 62 -23.65 5.63 3.21
N PHE A 63 -23.55 5.80 1.89
CA PHE A 63 -22.95 6.99 1.29
C PHE A 63 -24.00 7.73 0.46
N PRO A 64 -24.37 8.98 0.84
CA PRO A 64 -25.33 9.75 0.09
C PRO A 64 -24.75 10.06 -1.30
N ARG A 65 -25.39 9.51 -2.34
CA ARG A 65 -25.27 10.05 -3.70
C ARG A 65 -25.77 11.50 -3.62
N GLY A 66 -24.94 12.45 -4.01
CA GLY A 66 -25.27 13.88 -3.99
C GLY A 66 -26.63 14.14 -4.64
N GLU A 67 -27.49 14.84 -3.92
CA GLU A 67 -28.74 15.36 -4.44
C GLU A 67 -28.41 16.41 -5.51
N ALA A 68 -28.74 16.10 -6.77
CA ALA A 68 -28.90 17.11 -7.80
C ALA A 68 -30.33 17.69 -7.70
N PRO A 69 -30.52 19.01 -7.84
CA PRO A 69 -31.84 19.59 -7.75
C PRO A 69 -32.70 19.16 -8.93
N THR A 70 -33.97 18.98 -8.62
CA THR A 70 -35.08 18.59 -9.48
C THR A 70 -35.09 19.33 -10.82
N GLN A 71 -35.05 18.59 -11.92
CA GLN A 71 -35.66 19.03 -13.18
C GLN A 71 -36.36 17.86 -13.88
N ILE A 72 -37.51 18.18 -14.47
CA ILE A 72 -38.65 17.32 -14.75
C ILE A 72 -38.53 16.69 -16.14
N ALA A 73 -38.90 15.39 -16.21
CA ALA A 73 -39.39 14.60 -17.35
C ALA A 73 -38.60 14.56 -18.68
N GLY A 74 -38.26 13.35 -19.10
CA GLY A 74 -37.93 13.01 -20.48
C GLY A 74 -37.15 11.71 -20.58
N THR A 75 -37.79 10.66 -21.06
CA THR A 75 -37.18 9.39 -21.47
C THR A 75 -35.96 9.62 -22.36
N ASP A 76 -34.82 9.01 -22.03
CA ASP A 76 -34.12 8.11 -22.96
C ASP A 76 -32.93 7.42 -22.27
N THR A 77 -32.87 6.11 -22.49
CA THR A 77 -31.73 5.26 -22.25
C THR A 77 -30.50 5.82 -22.96
N SER A 78 -29.48 6.17 -22.18
CA SER A 78 -28.10 6.19 -22.66
C SER A 78 -27.19 5.73 -21.54
N ALA A 79 -26.79 4.46 -21.65
CA ALA A 79 -25.52 4.00 -21.14
C ALA A 79 -24.43 4.86 -21.80
N SER A 80 -23.99 5.88 -21.09
CA SER A 80 -22.73 6.54 -21.35
C SER A 80 -21.93 6.40 -20.08
N GLY A 81 -20.85 5.62 -20.17
CA GLY A 81 -19.73 5.79 -19.26
C GLY A 81 -19.26 7.22 -19.42
N THR A 82 -19.79 8.10 -18.58
CA THR A 82 -19.29 9.45 -18.46
C THR A 82 -17.94 9.30 -17.79
N SER A 83 -16.88 9.32 -18.59
CA SER A 83 -15.59 9.83 -18.18
C SER A 83 -15.79 11.29 -17.76
N SER A 84 -16.38 11.46 -16.58
CA SER A 84 -16.42 12.72 -15.87
C SER A 84 -14.97 13.10 -15.64
N THR A 85 -14.51 14.17 -16.27
CA THR A 85 -13.22 14.78 -15.93
C THR A 85 -13.14 14.85 -14.41
N PRO A 86 -12.21 14.14 -13.76
CA PRO A 86 -12.23 14.02 -12.32
C PRO A 86 -11.93 15.39 -11.73
N ASP A 87 -12.92 15.94 -11.03
CA ASP A 87 -12.73 17.14 -10.22
C ASP A 87 -11.75 16.84 -9.08
N LEU A 88 -11.00 17.86 -8.67
CA LEU A 88 -9.97 17.77 -7.63
C LEU A 88 -10.54 17.18 -6.33
N ALA A 89 -11.72 17.63 -5.91
CA ALA A 89 -12.39 17.11 -4.72
C ALA A 89 -12.74 15.61 -4.84
N GLY A 90 -13.08 15.16 -6.06
CA GLY A 90 -13.33 13.75 -6.34
C GLY A 90 -12.07 12.89 -6.21
N LEU A 91 -10.93 13.38 -6.69
CA LEU A 91 -9.64 12.69 -6.57
C LEU A 91 -9.20 12.57 -5.10
N MET A 92 -9.36 13.64 -4.32
CA MET A 92 -9.06 13.62 -2.88
C MET A 92 -9.95 12.64 -2.10
N ALA A 93 -11.23 12.55 -2.48
CA ALA A 93 -12.15 11.60 -1.86
C ALA A 93 -11.77 10.14 -2.21
N GLU A 94 -11.42 9.88 -3.46
CA GLU A 94 -10.99 8.55 -3.90
C GLU A 94 -9.64 8.16 -3.28
N SER A 95 -8.69 9.09 -3.16
CA SER A 95 -7.42 8.81 -2.50
C SER A 95 -7.60 8.45 -1.02
N ALA A 96 -8.43 9.21 -0.28
CA ALA A 96 -8.74 8.92 1.12
C ALA A 96 -9.48 7.59 1.29
N ARG A 97 -10.25 7.17 0.28
CA ARG A 97 -10.87 5.84 0.24
C ARG A 97 -9.82 4.75 0.02
N LEU A 98 -8.91 4.91 -0.94
CA LEU A 98 -7.85 3.95 -1.23
C LEU A 98 -6.87 3.81 -0.06
N GLU A 99 -6.48 4.90 0.61
CA GLU A 99 -5.64 4.86 1.80
C GLU A 99 -6.24 3.99 2.91
N ARG A 100 -7.54 4.15 3.18
CA ARG A 100 -8.23 3.32 4.18
C ARG A 100 -8.26 1.85 3.78
N LEU A 101 -8.43 1.56 2.49
CA LEU A 101 -8.40 0.19 1.97
C LEU A 101 -7.00 -0.42 2.13
N VAL A 102 -5.97 0.30 1.70
CA VAL A 102 -4.57 -0.12 1.82
C VAL A 102 -4.23 -0.35 3.29
N ALA A 103 -4.51 0.60 4.17
CA ALA A 103 -4.25 0.47 5.61
C ALA A 103 -4.96 -0.74 6.24
N ALA A 104 -6.16 -1.09 5.78
CA ALA A 104 -6.87 -2.29 6.23
C ALA A 104 -6.25 -3.60 5.69
N ALA A 105 -5.57 -3.56 4.54
CA ALA A 105 -4.94 -4.71 3.90
C ALA A 105 -3.49 -4.96 4.37
N SER A 106 -2.78 -3.92 4.82
CA SER A 106 -1.34 -3.99 5.16
C SER A 106 -1.03 -4.82 6.42
N ASP A 107 -2.00 -5.11 7.28
CA ASP A 107 -1.80 -5.70 8.63
C ASP A 107 -1.45 -7.21 8.64
N ASP A 108 -1.42 -7.88 7.48
CA ASP A 108 -1.30 -9.34 7.42
C ASP A 108 0.02 -9.83 6.78
N GLY A 109 0.77 -10.62 7.56
CA GLY A 109 1.65 -11.68 7.07
C GLY A 109 3.12 -11.33 6.75
N ALA A 110 3.94 -12.39 6.78
CA ALA A 110 5.33 -12.35 6.33
C ALA A 110 5.37 -12.15 4.80
N SER A 111 6.02 -11.07 4.36
CA SER A 111 6.26 -10.77 2.94
C SER A 111 7.59 -11.39 2.48
N SER A 112 7.69 -11.76 1.20
CA SER A 112 9.00 -12.06 0.61
C SER A 112 9.83 -10.79 0.50
N ALA A 113 11.16 -10.93 0.42
CA ALA A 113 12.06 -9.78 0.27
C ALA A 113 11.74 -8.96 -0.99
N ASN A 114 11.43 -9.63 -2.10
CA ASN A 114 11.10 -8.97 -3.37
C ASN A 114 9.77 -8.18 -3.27
N THR A 115 8.72 -8.77 -2.69
CA THR A 115 7.44 -8.06 -2.47
C THR A 115 7.61 -6.88 -1.50
N ALA A 116 8.44 -7.03 -0.46
CA ALA A 116 8.76 -5.93 0.44
C ALA A 116 9.50 -4.79 -0.27
N ALA A 117 10.45 -5.11 -1.16
CA ALA A 117 11.17 -4.10 -1.95
C ALA A 117 10.24 -3.34 -2.91
N LEU A 118 9.31 -4.03 -3.57
CA LEU A 118 8.29 -3.39 -4.41
C LEU A 118 7.36 -2.48 -3.59
N GLY A 119 6.92 -2.94 -2.41
CA GLY A 119 6.10 -2.11 -1.51
C GLY A 119 6.83 -0.83 -1.07
N LEU A 120 8.11 -0.94 -0.72
CA LEU A 120 8.93 0.22 -0.36
C LEU A 120 9.12 1.21 -1.53
N ALA A 121 9.27 0.72 -2.76
CA ALA A 121 9.40 1.58 -3.94
C ALA A 121 8.11 2.36 -4.23
N LEU A 122 6.94 1.74 -4.03
CA LEU A 122 5.64 2.42 -4.15
C LEU A 122 5.44 3.44 -3.02
N GLU A 123 5.84 3.11 -1.78
CA GLU A 123 5.78 4.06 -0.66
C GLU A 123 6.68 5.28 -0.87
N ASP A 124 7.89 5.07 -1.41
CA ASP A 124 8.79 6.16 -1.75
C ASP A 124 8.23 7.05 -2.87
N SER A 125 7.62 6.44 -3.89
CA SER A 125 6.91 7.16 -4.95
C SER A 125 5.76 8.02 -4.38
N LEU A 126 4.98 7.47 -3.44
CA LEU A 126 3.91 8.20 -2.77
C LEU A 126 4.45 9.38 -1.95
N ARG A 127 5.55 9.17 -1.21
CA ARG A 127 6.21 10.21 -0.42
C ARG A 127 6.76 11.34 -1.31
N SER A 128 7.33 11.02 -2.47
CA SER A 128 7.76 12.01 -3.46
C SER A 128 6.58 12.86 -3.93
N LEU A 129 5.48 12.21 -4.32
CA LEU A 129 4.27 12.91 -4.78
C LEU A 129 3.66 13.79 -3.70
N ASP A 130 3.59 13.32 -2.46
CA ASP A 130 3.09 14.10 -1.33
C ASP A 130 3.97 15.33 -1.07
N SER A 131 5.28 15.23 -1.27
CA SER A 131 6.21 16.36 -1.15
C SER A 131 6.02 17.39 -2.28
N GLU A 132 5.77 16.93 -3.51
CA GLU A 132 5.48 17.81 -4.65
C GLU A 132 4.12 18.50 -4.49
N LEU A 133 3.11 17.77 -4.02
CA LEU A 133 1.78 18.30 -3.70
C LEU A 133 1.84 19.38 -2.63
N ALA A 134 2.72 19.25 -1.63
CA ALA A 134 2.88 20.24 -0.57
C ALA A 134 3.40 21.60 -1.07
N VAL A 135 4.12 21.62 -2.20
CA VAL A 135 4.71 22.83 -2.80
C VAL A 135 3.89 23.35 -3.99
N ALA A 136 3.14 22.48 -4.67
CA ALA A 136 2.35 22.82 -5.84
C ALA A 136 1.24 23.84 -5.50
N SER A 137 1.32 25.02 -6.13
CA SER A 137 0.32 26.09 -5.98
C SER A 137 -0.56 26.29 -7.22
N ASP A 138 -0.14 25.73 -8.37
CA ASP A 138 -0.91 25.80 -9.62
C ASP A 138 -2.03 24.75 -9.63
N PRO A 139 -3.30 25.15 -9.87
CA PRO A 139 -4.43 24.21 -9.88
C PRO A 139 -4.31 23.08 -10.91
N ALA A 140 -3.73 23.35 -12.09
CA ALA A 140 -3.57 22.32 -13.12
C ALA A 140 -2.51 21.29 -12.71
N ALA A 141 -1.38 21.76 -12.17
CA ALA A 141 -0.35 20.89 -11.59
C ALA A 141 -0.89 20.06 -10.41
N GLN A 142 -1.68 20.66 -9.52
CA GLN A 142 -2.30 19.94 -8.39
C GLN A 142 -3.21 18.81 -8.89
N LEU A 143 -4.04 19.07 -9.90
CA LEU A 143 -4.93 18.06 -10.47
C LEU A 143 -4.13 16.88 -11.05
N ALA A 144 -3.06 17.13 -11.80
CA ALA A 144 -2.20 16.09 -12.35
C ALA A 144 -1.52 15.25 -11.25
N LEU A 145 -0.97 15.91 -10.22
CA LEU A 145 -0.35 15.22 -9.08
C LEU A 145 -1.34 14.36 -8.29
N TRP A 146 -2.57 14.83 -8.08
CA TRP A 146 -3.62 14.05 -7.43
C TRP A 146 -4.03 12.82 -8.25
N GLN A 147 -4.09 12.94 -9.58
CA GLN A 147 -4.34 11.79 -10.45
C GLN A 147 -3.22 10.74 -10.31
N GLN A 148 -1.96 11.18 -10.32
CA GLN A 148 -0.82 10.30 -10.17
C GLN A 148 -0.81 9.60 -8.80
N ARG A 149 -1.15 10.34 -7.74
CA ARG A 149 -1.28 9.78 -6.38
C ARG A 149 -2.33 8.68 -6.29
N VAL A 150 -3.50 8.89 -6.90
CA VAL A 150 -4.56 7.87 -6.98
C VAL A 150 -4.07 6.63 -7.72
N GLU A 151 -3.31 6.79 -8.79
CA GLU A 151 -2.77 5.67 -9.55
C GLU A 151 -1.76 4.84 -8.73
N VAL A 152 -0.82 5.48 -8.04
CA VAL A 152 0.11 4.78 -7.14
C VAL A 152 -0.63 4.04 -6.03
N LEU A 153 -1.68 4.64 -5.45
CA LEU A 153 -2.50 3.96 -4.44
C LEU A 153 -3.26 2.75 -5.00
N ARG A 154 -3.69 2.79 -6.26
CA ARG A 154 -4.28 1.62 -6.94
C ARG A 154 -3.26 0.52 -7.16
N ASP A 155 -2.03 0.87 -7.53
CA ASP A 155 -0.95 -0.09 -7.68
C ASP A 155 -0.66 -0.79 -6.35
N VAL A 156 -0.59 -0.04 -5.24
CA VAL A 156 -0.45 -0.60 -3.88
C VAL A 156 -1.63 -1.54 -3.57
N ALA A 157 -2.86 -1.12 -3.81
CA ALA A 157 -4.05 -1.96 -3.56
C ALA A 157 -4.06 -3.24 -4.43
N SER A 158 -3.57 -3.16 -5.66
CA SER A 158 -3.46 -4.31 -6.56
C SER A 158 -2.44 -5.33 -6.03
N LEU A 159 -1.28 -4.84 -5.59
CA LEU A 159 -0.23 -5.67 -4.97
C LEU A 159 -0.75 -6.39 -3.74
N GLU A 160 -1.47 -5.67 -2.86
CA GLU A 160 -2.08 -6.24 -1.66
C GLU A 160 -3.13 -7.30 -1.99
N THR A 161 -3.97 -7.04 -3.00
CA THR A 161 -4.98 -8.01 -3.47
C THR A 161 -4.31 -9.29 -3.98
N SER A 162 -3.26 -9.18 -4.80
CA SER A 162 -2.49 -10.32 -5.29
C SER A 162 -1.83 -11.10 -4.16
N ARG A 163 -1.27 -10.38 -3.18
CA ARG A 163 -0.66 -10.98 -1.99
C ARG A 163 -1.69 -11.78 -1.18
N HIS A 164 -2.86 -11.20 -0.93
CA HIS A 164 -3.93 -11.85 -0.19
C HIS A 164 -4.49 -13.07 -0.92
N TYR A 165 -4.67 -12.97 -2.24
CA TYR A 165 -5.13 -14.08 -3.07
C TYR A 165 -4.17 -15.27 -3.02
N LEU A 166 -2.87 -15.04 -3.16
CA LEU A 166 -1.87 -16.11 -3.09
C LEU A 166 -1.71 -16.67 -1.67
N ALA A 167 -1.78 -15.81 -0.66
CA ALA A 167 -1.79 -16.26 0.73
C ALA A 167 -2.97 -17.19 1.03
N SER A 168 -4.15 -16.96 0.43
CA SER A 168 -5.31 -17.85 0.54
C SER A 168 -5.07 -19.24 -0.08
N GLN A 169 -4.13 -19.34 -1.04
CA GLN A 169 -3.68 -20.59 -1.65
C GLN A 169 -2.47 -21.22 -0.93
N GLY A 170 -1.98 -20.59 0.14
CA GLY A 170 -0.76 -21.00 0.82
C GLY A 170 0.52 -20.76 0.02
N GLN A 171 0.47 -19.90 -1.00
CA GLN A 171 1.61 -19.50 -1.82
C GLN A 171 2.05 -18.07 -1.49
N SER A 172 3.28 -17.73 -1.89
CA SER A 172 3.79 -16.36 -1.84
C SER A 172 3.91 -15.79 -3.25
N LEU A 173 3.80 -14.45 -3.38
CA LEU A 173 3.89 -13.74 -4.66
C LEU A 173 5.21 -14.02 -5.39
N ASP A 174 6.31 -14.11 -4.65
CA ASP A 174 7.64 -14.39 -5.19
C ASP A 174 7.71 -15.78 -5.86
N VAL A 175 7.15 -16.80 -5.21
CA VAL A 175 7.11 -18.16 -5.77
C VAL A 175 6.25 -18.21 -7.04
N ALA A 176 5.12 -17.50 -7.05
CA ALA A 176 4.26 -17.43 -8.23
C ALA A 176 4.94 -16.72 -9.41
N LEU A 177 5.68 -15.64 -9.15
CA LEU A 177 6.46 -14.93 -10.17
C LEU A 177 7.56 -15.82 -10.74
N VAL A 178 8.32 -16.53 -9.91
CA VAL A 178 9.37 -17.45 -10.36
C VAL A 178 8.80 -18.61 -11.19
N ALA A 179 7.60 -19.12 -10.85
CA ALA A 179 6.96 -20.21 -11.59
C ALA A 179 6.40 -19.80 -12.96
N ALA A 180 6.25 -18.50 -13.22
CA ALA A 180 5.71 -17.98 -14.48
C ALA A 180 6.78 -17.76 -15.58
N TYR A 181 8.06 -17.85 -15.23
CA TYR A 181 9.21 -17.72 -16.14
C TYR A 181 9.89 -19.08 -16.37
#